data_AF-A0A965T971-F1
#
_entry.id   AF-A0A965T971-F1
#
_cell.length_a   1.000
_cell.length_b   1.000
_cell.length_c   1.000
_cell.angle_alpha   90.00
_cell.angle_beta   90.00
_cell.angle_gamma   90.00
#
_symmetry.space_group_name_H-M   'P 1'
#
loop_
_entity.id
_entity.type
_entity.pdbx_description
1 polymer ?
#
loop_
_entity_poly.entity_id
_entity_poly.type
_entity_poly.pdbx_seq_one_letter_code
_entity_poly.pdbx_strand_id
1 'polypeptide(L)' 'MIQKVNDEPELAYEMAALLSGIGVYVNLIPYNPVKDTYKRSTPERIRAFSAILSQLGIENEIRKEKGTD' A
#
# COMPACT_ATOMS: atom_id res chain seq x y z
N MET A 1 3.46 0.24 3.87
CA MET A 1 2.20 0.76 4.41
C MET A 1 2.38 1.09 5.87
N ILE A 2 2.60 2.38 6.11
CA ILE A 2 2.81 2.99 7.41
C ILE A 2 1.57 3.82 7.74
N GLN A 3 1.02 3.57 8.93
CA GLN A 3 -0.21 4.20 9.39
C GLN A 3 -0.06 5.71 9.48
N LYS A 4 -0.99 6.45 8.86
CA LYS A 4 -1.06 7.92 8.82
C LYS A 4 0.16 8.60 8.19
N VAL A 5 0.94 7.86 7.40
CA VAL A 5 2.09 8.40 6.65
C VAL A 5 1.90 8.19 5.16
N ASN A 6 1.57 6.97 4.75
CA ASN A 6 1.40 6.65 3.33
C ASN A 6 0.29 5.63 3.04
N ASP A 7 -0.76 5.63 3.86
CA ASP A 7 -1.86 4.67 3.77
C ASP A 7 -3.24 5.33 3.70
N GLU A 8 -3.30 6.63 3.38
CA GLU A 8 -4.54 7.36 3.11
C GLU A 8 -5.03 7.06 1.68
N PRO A 9 -6.35 6.88 1.48
CA PRO A 9 -6.93 6.64 0.15
C PRO A 9 -6.51 7.66 -0.91
N GLU A 10 -6.42 8.94 -0.52
CA GLU A 10 -6.03 10.07 -1.35
C GLU A 10 -4.67 9.84 -2.03
N LEU A 11 -3.72 9.26 -1.28
CA LEU A 11 -2.39 8.93 -1.79
C LEU A 11 -2.42 7.81 -2.84
N ALA A 12 -3.42 6.92 -2.84
CA ALA A 12 -3.57 5.92 -3.90
C ALA A 12 -3.98 6.56 -5.23
N TYR A 13 -4.84 7.59 -5.18
CA TYR A 13 -5.23 8.36 -6.36
C TYR A 13 -4.06 9.18 -6.90
N GLU A 14 -3.31 9.86 -6.02
CA GLU A 14 -2.11 10.61 -6.40
C GLU A 14 -1.05 9.68 -7.01
N MET A 15 -0.81 8.52 -6.39
CA MET A 15 0.11 7.51 -6.90
C MET A 15 -0.30 7.03 -8.29
N ALA A 16 -1.60 6.77 -8.51
CA ALA A 16 -2.08 6.33 -9.81
C ALA A 16 -1.92 7.40 -10.90
N ALA A 17 -2.14 8.68 -10.56
CA ALA A 17 -1.88 9.78 -11.48
C ALA A 17 -0.39 9.90 -11.84
N LEU A 18 0.51 9.75 -10.85
CA LEU A 18 1.96 9.78 -11.05
C LEU A 18 2.47 8.63 -11.93
N LEU A 19 1.84 7.46 -11.85
CA LEU A 19 2.23 6.26 -12.59
C LEU A 19 1.50 6.13 -13.94
N SER A 20 0.64 7.10 -14.28
CA SER A 20 -0.14 7.06 -15.51
C SER A 20 0.74 6.96 -16.76
N GLY A 21 0.38 6.04 -17.65
CA GLY A 21 1.13 5.79 -18.89
C GLY A 21 2.37 4.92 -18.74
N ILE A 22 2.67 4.43 -17.52
CA ILE A 22 3.79 3.53 -17.26
C ILE A 22 3.23 2.16 -16.86
N GLY A 23 3.63 1.11 -17.57
CA GLY A 23 3.33 -0.28 -17.19
C GLY A 23 4.11 -0.65 -15.94
N VAL A 24 3.46 -0.58 -14.78
CA VAL A 24 4.07 -0.85 -13.48
C VAL A 24 3.28 -1.88 -12.69
N TYR A 25 4.00 -2.56 -11.80
CA TYR A 25 3.44 -3.45 -10.81
C TYR A 25 3.76 -2.91 -9.42
N VAL A 26 2.73 -2.67 -8.60
CA VAL A 26 2.89 -2.07 -7.27
C VAL A 26 2.85 -3.14 -6.19
N ASN A 27 3.91 -3.21 -5.38
CA ASN A 27 3.94 -4.10 -4.22
C ASN A 27 3.67 -3.33 -2.92
N LEU A 28 2.51 -3.55 -2.30
CA LEU A 28 2.15 -2.97 -1.02
C LEU A 28 2.74 -3.82 0.11
N ILE A 29 3.80 -3.31 0.74
CA ILE A 29 4.48 -3.99 1.83
C ILE A 29 3.98 -3.42 3.16
N PRO A 30 3.24 -4.17 3.99
CA PRO A 30 2.90 -3.75 5.34
C PRO A 30 4.17 -3.44 6.14
N TYR A 31 4.17 -2.35 6.91
CA TYR A 31 5.34 -2.00 7.70
C TYR A 31 5.61 -3.07 8.77
N ASN A 32 6.84 -3.56 8.82
CA ASN A 32 7.33 -4.42 9.90
C ASN A 32 7.92 -3.54 11.03
N PRO A 33 7.34 -3.51 12.23
CA PRO A 33 7.81 -2.64 13.30
C PRO A 33 9.25 -2.96 13.74
N VAL A 34 10.15 -1.98 13.63
CA VAL A 34 11.52 -2.07 14.19
C VAL A 34 11.73 -1.17 15.41
N LYS A 35 10.90 -0.13 15.57
CA LYS A 35 10.87 0.85 16.68
C LYS A 35 9.46 1.42 16.83
N ASP A 36 9.15 2.03 17.97
CA ASP A 36 7.84 2.65 18.27
C ASP A 36 7.53 3.95 17.50
N THR A 37 8.37 4.34 16.54
CA THR A 37 8.20 5.56 15.75
C THR A 37 7.05 5.46 14.74
N TYR A 38 6.84 4.27 14.17
CA TYR A 38 5.86 4.06 13.10
C TYR A 38 4.99 2.86 13.41
N LYS A 39 3.75 2.89 12.92
CA LYS A 39 2.78 1.82 13.08
C LYS A 39 2.44 1.19 11.74
N ARG A 40 2.17 -0.11 11.77
CA ARG A 40 1.62 -0.83 10.63
C ARG A 40 0.19 -0.32 10.36
N SER A 41 -0.12 -0.07 9.09
CA SER A 41 -1.49 0.20 8.64
C SER A 41 -2.42 -0.98 8.93
N THR A 42 -3.69 -0.70 9.22
CA THR A 42 -4.66 -1.79 9.44
C THR A 42 -4.87 -2.59 8.15
N PRO A 43 -5.20 -3.90 8.23
CA PRO A 43 -5.49 -4.70 7.05
C PRO A 43 -6.57 -4.08 6.15
N GLU A 44 -7.58 -3.45 6.74
CA GLU A 44 -8.68 -2.77 6.05
C GLU A 44 -8.16 -1.58 5.23
N ARG A 45 -7.28 -0.75 5.80
CA ARG A 45 -6.68 0.39 5.07
C ARG A 45 -5.81 -0.08 3.91
N ILE A 46 -5.02 -1.13 4.11
CA ILE A 46 -4.16 -1.68 3.05
C ILE A 46 -5.02 -2.26 1.92
N ARG A 47 -6.10 -2.98 2.25
CA ARG A 47 -7.06 -3.49 1.25
C ARG A 47 -7.78 -2.38 0.51
N ALA A 48 -8.17 -1.31 1.18
CA ALA A 48 -8.80 -0.16 0.54
C ALA A 48 -7.84 0.52 -0.45
N PHE A 49 -6.58 0.73 -0.06
CA PHE A 49 -5.54 1.29 -0.92
C PHE A 49 -5.30 0.40 -2.15
N SER A 50 -5.15 -0.91 -1.94
CA SER A 50 -5.01 -1.92 -3.02
C SER A 50 -6.20 -1.88 -3.98
N ALA A 51 -7.43 -1.81 -3.45
CA ALA A 51 -8.64 -1.76 -4.26
C ALA A 51 -8.70 -0.51 -5.15
N ILE A 52 -8.27 0.65 -4.64
CA ILE A 52 -8.22 1.89 -5.43
C ILE A 52 -7.23 1.75 -6.59
N LEU A 53 -6.02 1.25 -6.32
CA LEU A 53 -5.03 1.00 -7.38
C LEU A 53 -5.59 0.04 -8.46
N SER A 54 -6.24 -1.05 -8.04
CA SER A 54 -6.85 -2.01 -8.97
C SER A 54 -7.98 -1.39 -9.79
N GLN A 55 -8.83 -0.55 -9.19
CA GLN A 55 -9.90 0.17 -9.90
C GLN A 55 -9.36 1.15 -10.95
N LEU A 56 -8.16 1.70 -10.72
CA LEU A 56 -7.48 2.61 -11.65
C LEU A 56 -6.60 1.88 -12.67
N GLY A 57 -6.68 0.54 -12.74
CA GLY A 57 -5.97 -0.27 -13.72
C GLY A 57 -4.51 -0.55 -13.36
N ILE A 58 -4.10 -0.34 -12.11
CA ILE A 58 -2.73 -0.61 -11.66
C ILE A 58 -2.67 -2.01 -11.02
N GLU A 59 -1.88 -2.88 -11.64
CA GLU A 59 -1.59 -4.19 -11.08
C GLU A 59 -0.84 -4.06 -9.76
N ASN A 60 -1.34 -4.75 -8.73
CA ASN A 60 -0.76 -4.68 -7.40
C ASN A 60 -0.98 -5.95 -6.59
N GLU A 61 -0.16 -6.13 -5.56
CA GLU A 61 -0.35 -7.13 -4.52
C GLU A 61 -0.06 -6.57 -3.13
N ILE A 62 -0.61 -7.24 -2.11
CA ILE A 62 -0.22 -7.04 -0.72
C ILE A 62 0.74 -8.16 -0.35
N ARG A 63 1.99 -7.81 -0.06
CA ARG A 63 3.01 -8.80 0.31
C ARG A 63 2.61 -9.52 1.59
N LYS A 64 2.50 -10.84 1.51
CA LYS A 64 2.41 -11.71 2.69
C LYS A 64 3.77 -11.80 3.36
N GLU A 65 3.82 -11.57 4.66
CA GLU A 65 5.03 -11.77 5.44
C GLU A 65 5.37 -13.26 5.50
N LYS A 66 6.65 -13.59 5.29
CA LYS A 66 7.20 -14.92 5.58
C LYS A 66 8.05 -14.74 6.83
N GLY A 67 7.55 -15.20 7.97
CA GLY A 67 8.24 -15.13 9.26
C GLY A 67 7.51 -14.26 10.26
N THR A 68 6.60 -14.89 11.01
CA THR A 68 6.26 -14.47 12.37
C THR A 68 5.96 -15.75 13.15
N ASP A 69 6.99 -16.60 13.25
CA ASP A 69 7.12 -17.58 14.34
C ASP A 69 7.93 -16.90 15.45
#